data_AF-A0A418RRW0-F1
#
_entry.id   AF-A0A418RRW0-F1
#
_cell.length_a   1.000
_cell.length_b   1.000
_cell.length_c   1.000
_cell.angle_alpha   90.00
_cell.angle_beta   90.00
_cell.angle_gamma   90.00
#
_symmetry.space_group_name_H-M   'P 1'
#
loop_
_entity.id
_entity.type
_entity.pdbx_description
1 polymer ?
#
loop_
_entity_poly.entity_id
_entity_poly.type
_entity_poly.pdbx_seq_one_letter_code
_entity_poly.pdbx_strand_id
1 'polypeptide(L)'
;KDPWTKEIWVYDYRTNIHHTLKKNPLNDAVLKDFIACYHPVNRHQRQETFNAETNPEGRWRKFSYDDIIARDKTSLDISWLKDKSLADLDNLPDPDVLANDIIENMEAGLESFRAIMAALSKK
;
A
#
# COMPACT_ATOMS: atom_id res chain seq x y z
N LYS A 1 -21.86 12.28 -26.03
CA LYS A 1 -22.39 12.84 -24.77
C LYS A 1 -21.20 13.39 -24.00
N ASP A 2 -21.27 14.61 -23.49
CA ASP A 2 -20.17 15.17 -22.70
C ASP A 2 -20.16 14.57 -21.29
N PRO A 3 -19.02 14.01 -20.83
CA PRO A 3 -18.93 13.47 -19.48
C PRO A 3 -18.95 14.60 -18.45
N TRP A 4 -19.66 14.42 -17.34
CA TRP A 4 -19.67 15.40 -16.24
C TRP A 4 -18.35 15.41 -15.47
N THR A 5 -17.74 14.26 -15.26
CA THR A 5 -16.43 14.15 -14.60
C THR A 5 -15.33 14.29 -15.64
N LYS A 6 -14.50 15.32 -15.50
CA LYS A 6 -13.35 15.55 -16.38
C LYS A 6 -12.04 15.01 -15.83
N GLU A 7 -11.92 15.01 -14.50
CA GLU A 7 -10.70 14.62 -13.80
C GLU A 7 -11.08 13.94 -12.48
N ILE A 8 -10.28 12.95 -12.07
CA ILE A 8 -10.37 12.26 -10.79
C ILE A 8 -9.03 12.45 -10.06
N TRP A 9 -9.11 12.79 -8.77
CA TRP A 9 -7.95 12.92 -7.90
C TRP A 9 -7.96 11.77 -6.90
N VAL A 10 -6.85 11.04 -6.82
CA VAL A 10 -6.69 9.88 -5.94
C VAL A 10 -5.59 10.17 -4.95
N TYR A 11 -5.85 9.90 -3.67
CA TYR A 11 -4.86 9.96 -2.60
C TYR A 11 -4.59 8.55 -2.08
N ASP A 12 -3.36 8.06 -2.21
CA ASP A 12 -2.98 6.77 -1.65
C ASP A 12 -2.56 6.91 -0.17
N TYR A 13 -3.52 6.72 0.73
CA TYR A 13 -3.30 6.58 2.17
C TYR A 13 -3.36 5.12 2.64
N ARG A 14 -2.99 4.18 1.78
CA ARG A 14 -3.06 2.73 2.08
C ARG A 14 -1.70 2.08 1.94
N THR A 15 -1.03 2.29 0.81
CA THR A 15 0.25 1.63 0.50
C THR A 15 1.32 2.06 1.49
N ASN A 16 1.98 1.09 2.12
CA ASN A 16 3.02 1.30 3.14
C ASN A 16 2.55 2.16 4.33
N ILE A 17 1.27 2.10 4.72
CA ILE A 17 0.72 2.76 5.91
C ILE A 17 0.14 1.71 6.83
N HIS A 18 0.55 1.74 8.09
CA HIS A 18 0.14 0.77 9.10
C HIS A 18 -0.46 1.46 10.32
N HIS A 19 -1.77 1.32 10.49
CA HIS A 19 -2.48 1.75 11.69
C HIS A 19 -2.94 0.55 12.51
N THR A 20 -2.83 0.67 13.84
CA THR A 20 -3.37 -0.31 14.78
C THR A 20 -4.22 0.40 15.82
N LEU A 21 -5.23 -0.27 16.35
CA LEU A 21 -6.16 0.34 17.31
C LEU A 21 -5.50 0.79 18.62
N LYS A 22 -4.37 0.19 19.01
CA LYS A 22 -3.72 0.43 20.32
C LYS A 22 -2.39 1.17 20.22
N LYS A 23 -1.51 0.79 19.30
CA LYS A 23 -0.12 1.30 19.24
C LYS A 23 0.03 2.48 18.27
N ASN A 24 -0.69 2.47 17.14
CA ASN A 24 -0.65 3.55 16.15
C ASN A 24 -2.05 3.89 15.59
N PRO A 25 -2.94 4.46 16.42
CA PRO A 25 -4.31 4.76 16.00
C PRO A 25 -4.35 5.90 14.97
N LEU A 26 -5.27 5.77 14.02
CA LEU A 26 -5.61 6.85 13.09
C LEU A 26 -6.08 8.08 13.89
N ASN A 27 -5.60 9.25 13.49
CA ASN A 27 -5.93 10.52 14.13
C ASN A 27 -5.88 11.67 13.10
N ASP A 28 -6.35 12.85 13.50
CA ASP A 28 -6.44 14.00 12.60
C ASP A 28 -5.08 14.47 12.09
N ALA A 29 -4.01 14.30 12.87
CA ALA A 29 -2.68 14.77 12.49
C ALA A 29 -2.16 14.06 11.26
N VAL A 30 -2.42 12.76 11.13
CA VAL A 30 -1.94 11.96 9.99
C VAL A 30 -2.73 12.19 8.71
N LEU A 31 -3.92 12.81 8.79
CA LEU A 31 -4.74 13.21 7.64
C LEU A 31 -4.45 14.64 7.14
N LYS A 32 -3.58 15.40 7.83
CA LYS A 32 -3.27 16.80 7.45
C LYS A 32 -2.72 16.93 6.03
N ASP A 33 -1.89 15.99 5.60
CA ASP A 33 -1.34 16.00 4.24
C ASP A 33 -2.42 15.82 3.17
N PHE A 34 -3.34 14.87 3.40
CA PHE A 34 -4.52 14.70 2.54
C PHE A 34 -5.36 15.98 2.48
N ILE A 35 -5.62 16.63 3.63
CA ILE A 35 -6.42 17.86 3.68
C ILE A 35 -5.72 18.99 2.90
N ALA A 36 -4.41 19.12 3.02
CA ALA A 36 -3.61 20.08 2.26
C ALA A 36 -3.69 19.80 0.75
N CYS A 37 -3.51 18.54 0.34
CA CYS A 37 -3.64 18.10 -1.05
C CYS A 37 -5.05 18.30 -1.62
N TYR A 38 -6.09 18.04 -0.82
CA TYR A 38 -7.49 18.25 -1.18
C TYR A 38 -7.79 19.73 -1.46
N HIS A 39 -7.10 20.63 -0.74
CA HIS A 39 -7.18 22.08 -0.85
C HIS A 39 -8.63 22.60 -0.75
N PRO A 40 -9.27 22.48 0.44
CA PRO A 40 -10.71 22.73 0.60
C PRO A 40 -11.14 24.16 0.27
N VAL A 41 -10.23 25.14 0.39
CA VAL A 41 -10.49 26.54 0.05
C VAL A 41 -10.76 26.71 -1.44
N ASN A 42 -9.99 26.04 -2.29
CA ASN A 42 -10.21 26.01 -3.73
C ASN A 42 -9.71 24.73 -4.37
N ARG A 43 -10.63 23.79 -4.53
CA ARG A 43 -10.35 22.48 -5.09
C ARG A 43 -9.83 22.52 -6.55
N HIS A 44 -10.00 23.64 -7.26
CA HIS A 44 -9.50 23.78 -8.64
C HIS A 44 -8.01 24.16 -8.70
N GLN A 45 -7.40 24.49 -7.56
CA GLN A 45 -5.98 24.83 -7.44
C GLN A 45 -5.14 23.69 -6.86
N ARG A 46 -5.68 22.47 -6.82
CA ARG A 46 -4.93 21.29 -6.43
C ARG A 46 -3.74 21.09 -7.37
N GLN A 47 -2.64 20.62 -6.81
CA GLN A 47 -1.44 20.26 -7.55
C GLN A 47 -1.06 18.83 -7.19
N GLU A 48 -0.65 18.05 -8.18
CA GLU A 48 -0.18 16.69 -7.94
C GLU A 48 1.10 16.71 -7.11
N THR A 49 1.22 15.75 -6.20
CA THR A 49 2.51 15.46 -5.58
C THR A 49 3.24 14.37 -6.37
N PHE A 50 2.51 13.51 -7.07
CA PHE A 50 3.08 12.49 -7.95
C PHE A 50 3.72 13.09 -9.20
N ASN A 51 4.92 12.63 -9.52
CA ASN A 51 5.57 12.84 -10.80
C ASN A 51 6.36 11.59 -11.19
N ALA A 52 6.13 11.03 -12.38
CA ALA A 52 6.73 9.75 -12.78
C ALA A 52 8.27 9.76 -12.78
N GLU A 53 8.89 10.92 -12.97
CA GLU A 53 10.35 11.07 -13.08
C GLU A 53 10.96 11.60 -11.78
N THR A 54 10.36 12.64 -11.19
CA THR A 54 10.95 13.37 -10.06
C THR A 54 10.38 12.99 -8.71
N ASN A 55 9.16 12.43 -8.66
CA ASN A 55 8.51 12.00 -7.42
C ASN A 55 7.52 10.84 -7.65
N PRO A 56 8.02 9.65 -8.05
CA PRO A 56 7.15 8.51 -8.37
C PRO A 56 6.40 7.97 -7.14
N GLU A 57 6.84 8.36 -5.95
CA GLU A 57 6.26 7.98 -4.66
C GLU A 57 5.20 8.99 -4.16
N GLY A 58 4.89 10.04 -4.94
CA GLY A 58 3.87 11.01 -4.57
C GLY A 58 2.49 10.35 -4.40
N ARG A 59 1.83 10.64 -3.28
CA ARG A 59 0.56 10.02 -2.88
C ARG A 59 -0.67 10.68 -3.46
N TRP A 60 -0.55 11.87 -4.07
CA TRP A 60 -1.66 12.62 -4.66
C TRP A 60 -1.47 12.75 -6.16
N ARG A 61 -2.36 12.09 -6.92
CA ARG A 61 -2.27 11.98 -8.38
C ARG A 61 -3.60 12.26 -9.05
N LYS A 62 -3.54 12.92 -10.20
CA LYS A 62 -4.67 13.25 -11.05
C LYS A 62 -4.74 12.26 -12.22
N PHE A 63 -5.97 11.88 -12.57
CA PHE A 63 -6.29 11.08 -13.74
C PHE A 63 -7.33 11.82 -14.57
N SER A 64 -7.09 11.90 -15.87
CA SER A 64 -8.06 12.45 -16.82
C SER A 64 -9.22 11.47 -17.04
N TYR A 65 -10.33 11.96 -17.58
CA TYR A 65 -11.43 11.10 -18.01
C TYR A 65 -10.96 10.00 -18.98
N ASP A 66 -10.07 10.34 -19.90
CA ASP A 66 -9.54 9.41 -20.90
C ASP A 66 -8.68 8.32 -20.26
N ASP A 67 -7.89 8.67 -19.23
CA ASP A 67 -7.13 7.69 -18.45
C ASP A 67 -8.03 6.67 -17.76
N ILE A 68 -9.22 7.09 -17.33
CA ILE A 68 -10.17 6.26 -16.60
C ILE A 68 -10.96 5.37 -17.55
N ILE A 69 -11.44 5.92 -18.66
CA ILE A 69 -12.26 5.17 -19.63
C ILE A 69 -11.44 4.12 -20.40
N ALA A 70 -10.13 4.33 -20.52
CA ALA A 70 -9.21 3.38 -21.14
C ALA A 70 -8.90 2.16 -20.25
N ARG A 71 -9.27 2.18 -18.96
CA ARG A 71 -9.05 1.06 -18.02
C ARG A 71 -10.02 -0.07 -18.28
N ASP A 72 -9.60 -1.30 -17.97
CA ASP A 72 -10.49 -2.45 -18.01
C ASP A 72 -11.73 -2.18 -17.15
N LYS A 73 -12.91 -2.36 -17.77
CA LYS A 73 -14.23 -2.14 -17.15
C LYS A 73 -14.41 -0.74 -16.53
N THR A 74 -13.62 0.25 -16.95
CA THR A 74 -13.64 1.60 -16.34
C THR A 74 -13.40 1.55 -14.83
N SER A 75 -12.53 0.65 -14.37
CA SER A 75 -12.30 0.42 -12.94
C SER A 75 -11.66 1.63 -12.26
N LEU A 76 -12.23 2.02 -11.11
CA LEU A 76 -11.68 3.05 -10.21
C LEU A 76 -10.75 2.47 -9.13
N ASP A 77 -10.49 1.15 -9.15
CA ASP A 77 -9.44 0.55 -8.34
C ASP A 77 -8.08 0.94 -8.93
N ILE A 78 -7.52 2.04 -8.44
CA ILE A 78 -6.32 2.69 -8.98
C ILE A 78 -5.23 2.69 -7.90
N SER A 79 -4.09 2.11 -8.23
CA SER A 79 -2.86 2.16 -7.43
C SER A 79 -1.65 2.32 -8.35
N TRP A 80 -0.60 2.98 -7.85
CA TRP A 80 0.68 3.14 -8.56
C TRP A 80 1.90 2.96 -7.66
N LEU A 81 1.73 3.09 -6.34
CA LEU A 81 2.77 2.82 -5.37
C LEU A 81 2.96 1.31 -5.22
N LYS A 82 4.23 0.89 -5.06
CA LYS A 82 4.58 -0.51 -4.79
C LYS A 82 4.72 -0.74 -3.29
N ASP A 83 4.28 -1.92 -2.86
CA ASP A 83 4.46 -2.41 -1.49
C ASP A 83 5.95 -2.67 -1.22
N LYS A 84 6.46 -2.17 -0.08
CA LYS A 84 7.87 -2.29 0.33
C LYS A 84 8.11 -3.39 1.37
N SER A 85 7.07 -4.15 1.76
CA SER A 85 7.09 -5.12 2.87
C SER A 85 8.17 -6.21 2.81
N LEU A 86 8.79 -6.48 1.66
CA LEU A 86 9.90 -7.45 1.56
C LEU A 86 11.30 -6.84 1.81
N ALA A 87 11.44 -5.51 1.84
CA ALA A 87 12.73 -4.81 1.97
C ALA A 87 12.79 -3.80 3.12
N ASP A 88 11.68 -3.61 3.85
CA ASP A 88 11.54 -2.54 4.85
C ASP A 88 11.88 -3.02 6.27
N LEU A 89 13.17 -3.10 6.58
CA LEU A 89 13.71 -3.43 7.91
C LEU A 89 13.22 -2.45 9.00
N ASP A 90 12.77 -1.26 8.63
CA ASP A 90 12.31 -0.22 9.54
C ASP A 90 10.80 -0.35 9.90
N ASN A 91 10.06 -1.22 9.20
CA ASN A 91 8.64 -1.53 9.45
C ASN A 91 8.41 -3.00 9.82
N LEU A 92 9.35 -3.59 10.55
CA LEU A 92 9.16 -4.92 11.12
C LEU A 92 7.99 -4.90 12.13
N PRO A 93 7.19 -5.98 12.19
CA PRO A 93 6.22 -6.14 13.27
C PRO A 93 6.95 -6.12 14.63
N ASP A 94 6.20 -5.94 15.72
CA ASP A 94 6.79 -5.95 17.06
C ASP A 94 7.74 -7.14 17.24
N PRO A 95 8.87 -6.99 17.96
CA PRO A 95 9.88 -8.05 18.08
C PRO A 95 9.31 -9.40 18.51
N ASP A 96 8.28 -9.40 19.37
CA ASP A 96 7.60 -10.62 19.82
C ASP A 96 6.80 -11.30 18.71
N VAL A 97 6.15 -10.53 17.83
CA VAL A 97 5.42 -11.06 16.67
C VAL A 97 6.41 -11.63 15.66
N LEU A 98 7.47 -10.86 15.35
CA LEU A 98 8.51 -11.29 14.44
C LEU A 98 9.21 -12.56 14.93
N ALA A 99 9.53 -12.64 16.22
CA ALA A 99 10.15 -13.82 16.81
C ALA A 99 9.25 -15.06 16.72
N ASN A 100 7.95 -14.92 16.98
CA ASN A 100 6.99 -16.02 16.84
C ASN A 100 6.87 -16.48 15.38
N ASP A 101 6.77 -15.55 14.43
CA ASP A 101 6.69 -15.88 13.00
C ASP A 101 7.96 -16.62 12.52
N ILE A 102 9.14 -16.22 13.00
CA ILE A 102 10.41 -16.90 12.71
C ILE A 102 10.39 -18.33 13.28
N ILE A 103 9.97 -18.50 14.52
CA ILE A 103 9.90 -19.82 15.17
C ILE A 103 8.95 -20.73 14.40
N GLU A 104 7.74 -20.28 14.08
CA GLU A 104 6.74 -21.06 13.36
C GLU A 104 7.25 -21.51 11.98
N ASN A 105 7.88 -20.61 11.23
CA ASN A 105 8.47 -20.95 9.93
C ASN A 105 9.63 -21.96 10.04
N MET A 106 10.49 -21.82 11.06
CA MET A 106 11.56 -22.77 11.32
C MET A 106 11.04 -24.15 11.71
N GLU A 107 9.99 -24.21 12.53
CA GLU A 107 9.33 -25.47 12.92
C GLU A 107 8.68 -26.15 11.72
N ALA A 108 7.96 -25.40 10.87
CA ALA A 108 7.36 -25.92 9.64
C ALA A 108 8.42 -26.48 8.68
N GLY A 109 9.53 -25.74 8.49
CA GLY A 109 10.66 -26.20 7.68
C GLY A 109 11.30 -27.46 8.25
N LEU A 110 11.53 -27.50 9.56
CA LEU A 110 12.10 -28.67 10.25
C LEU A 110 11.20 -29.90 10.11
N GLU A 111 9.89 -29.73 10.25
CA GLU A 111 8.93 -30.82 10.09
C GLU A 111 8.91 -31.36 8.66
N SER A 112 9.00 -30.48 7.66
CA SER A 112 9.14 -30.89 6.26
C SER A 112 10.41 -31.71 6.03
N PHE A 113 11.55 -31.32 6.62
CA PHE A 113 12.79 -32.09 6.53
C PHE A 113 12.69 -33.45 7.24
N ARG A 114 12.05 -33.51 8.41
CA ARG A 114 11.79 -34.77 9.13
C ARG A 114 10.93 -35.71 8.30
N ALA A 115 9.88 -35.19 7.66
CA ALA A 115 9.02 -35.98 6.78
C ALA A 115 9.80 -36.55 5.58
N ILE A 116 10.67 -35.75 4.96
CA ILE A 116 11.56 -36.21 3.87
C ILE A 116 12.52 -37.30 4.37
N MET A 117 13.18 -37.09 5.52
CA MET A 117 14.08 -38.09 6.09
C MET A 117 13.37 -39.40 6.40
N ALA A 118 12.18 -39.34 7.00
CA ALA A 118 11.38 -40.52 7.30
C ALA A 118 10.95 -41.27 6.02
N ALA A 119 10.66 -40.56 4.94
CA ALA A 119 10.36 -41.16 3.64
C ALA A 119 11.59 -41.82 3.02
N LEU A 120 12.78 -41.22 3.16
CA LEU A 120 14.04 -41.76 2.66
C LEU A 120 14.51 -42.98 3.46
N SER A 121 14.32 -43.01 4.78
CA SER A 121 14.70 -44.13 5.66
C SER A 121 13.76 -45.34 5.58
N LYS A 122 12.63 -45.23 4.89
CA LYS A 122 11.69 -46.35 4.63
C LYS A 122 11.99 -47.13 3.34
N LYS A 123 13.09 -46.82 2.65
CA LYS A 123 13.66 -47.58 1.53
C LYS A 123 14.82 -48.44 2.01
#